data_AF-A0A521X6R9-F1
#
_entry.id   AF-A0A521X6R9-F1
#
_cell.length_a   1.000
_cell.length_b   1.000
_cell.length_c   1.000
_cell.angle_alpha   90.00
_cell.angle_beta   90.00
_cell.angle_gamma   90.00
#
_symmetry.space_group_name_H-M   'P 1'
#
loop_
_entity.id
_entity.type
_entity.pdbx_description
1 polymer ?
#
loop_
_entity_poly.entity_id
_entity_poly.type
_entity_poly.pdbx_seq_one_letter_code
_entity_poly.pdbx_strand_id
1 'polypeptide(L)' 'MRDLDEIIIVCPYCGESLDVLIDTSSGPQQYYEDCSVCCAPILFILSEDEAGEMVIDIKRDDE' A
#
# COMPACT_ATOMS: atom_id res chain seq x y z
N MET A 1 3.86 -14.80 -15.16
CA MET A 1 4.02 -14.86 -13.69
C MET A 1 3.33 -13.62 -13.19
N ARG A 2 2.48 -13.69 -12.16
CA ARG A 2 1.93 -12.47 -11.55
C ARG A 2 2.97 -12.03 -10.53
N ASP A 3 3.66 -10.95 -10.83
CA ASP A 3 4.67 -10.34 -9.96
C ASP A 3 3.90 -9.51 -8.91
N LEU A 4 3.48 -10.17 -7.84
CA LEU A 4 2.91 -9.55 -6.65
C LEU A 4 4.03 -9.47 -5.62
N ASP A 5 4.33 -8.27 -5.15
CA ASP A 5 5.30 -8.02 -4.10
C ASP A 5 4.61 -8.09 -2.75
N GLU A 6 5.01 -9.05 -1.91
CA GLU A 6 4.62 -9.11 -0.51
C GLU A 6 5.48 -8.14 0.29
N ILE A 7 4.85 -7.09 0.83
CA ILE A 7 5.52 -6.14 1.71
C ILE A 7 4.83 -6.07 3.06
N ILE A 8 5.62 -5.79 4.09
CA ILE A 8 5.13 -5.59 5.44
C ILE A 8 4.98 -4.10 5.67
N ILE A 9 3.74 -3.65 5.89
CA ILE A 9 3.44 -2.26 6.24
C ILE A 9 2.93 -2.18 7.67
N VAL A 10 3.22 -1.07 8.34
CA VAL A 10 2.72 -0.83 9.69
C VAL A 10 1.44 0.00 9.58
N CYS A 11 0.35 -0.53 10.13
CA CYS A 11 -0.94 0.15 10.13
C CYS A 11 -0.82 1.51 10.85
N PRO A 12 -1.10 2.64 10.18
CA PRO A 12 -1.00 3.97 10.78
C PRO A 12 -2.11 4.27 11.80
N TYR A 13 -3.08 3.36 11.96
CA TYR A 13 -4.18 3.44 12.92
C TYR A 13 -3.87 2.68 14.21
N CYS A 14 -3.60 1.37 14.13
CA CYS A 14 -3.37 0.53 15.31
C CYS A 14 -1.89 0.25 15.61
N GLY A 15 -0.98 0.49 14.66
CA GLY A 15 0.46 0.23 14.81
C GLY A 15 0.87 -1.23 14.58
N GLU A 16 -0.03 -2.10 14.13
CA GLU A 16 0.27 -3.50 13.83
C GLU A 16 0.89 -3.67 12.45
N SER A 17 1.77 -4.67 12.30
CA SER A 17 2.33 -5.08 11.01
C SER A 17 1.31 -5.88 10.21
N LEU A 18 1.04 -5.44 8.98
CA LEU A 18 0.17 -6.10 8.01
C LEU A 18 1.00 -6.55 6.82
N ASP A 19 0.82 -7.80 6.40
CA ASP A 19 1.33 -8.31 5.13
C ASP A 19 0.36 -7.93 4.01
N VAL A 20 0.82 -7.13 3.06
CA VAL A 20 0.02 -6.66 1.92
C VAL A 20 0.67 -7.06 0.61
N LEU A 21 -0.18 -7.37 -0.37
CA LEU A 21 0.23 -7.79 -1.71
C LEU A 21 0.11 -6.61 -2.67
N ILE A 22 1.23 -6.08 -3.11
CA ILE A 22 1.27 -4.94 -4.03
C ILE A 22 1.53 -5.44 -5.45
N ASP A 23 0.64 -5.08 -6.38
CA ASP A 23 0.86 -5.29 -7.80
C ASP A 23 1.57 -4.05 -8.39
N THR A 24 2.89 -4.14 -8.54
CA THR A 24 3.71 -3.10 -9.16
C THR A 24 3.68 -3.16 -10.69
N SER A 25 3.17 -4.26 -11.27
CA SER A 25 3.04 -4.44 -12.72
C SER A 25 1.93 -3.59 -13.34
N SER A 26 0.96 -3.13 -12.55
CA SER A 26 -0.20 -2.38 -13.04
C SER A 26 0.04 -0.88 -13.19
N GLY A 27 1.26 -0.41 -12.88
CA GLY A 27 1.65 1.01 -12.98
C GLY A 27 1.14 1.86 -11.82
N PRO A 28 1.10 3.19 -11.96
CA PRO A 28 0.68 4.10 -10.90
C PRO A 28 -0.82 3.95 -10.64
N GLN A 29 -1.17 3.64 -9.39
CA GLN A 29 -2.54 3.38 -8.96
C GLN A 29 -2.73 3.73 -7.49
N GLN A 30 -3.96 4.05 -7.12
CA GLN A 30 -4.33 4.33 -5.74
C GLN A 30 -5.54 3.50 -5.35
N TYR A 31 -5.48 2.84 -4.20
CA TYR A 31 -6.56 1.99 -3.71
C TYR A 31 -6.58 1.98 -2.18
N TYR A 32 -7.72 1.57 -1.65
CA TYR A 32 -7.92 1.43 -0.22
C TYR A 32 -7.88 -0.03 0.17
N GLU A 33 -7.14 -0.34 1.22
CA GLU A 33 -7.08 -1.68 1.81
C GLU A 33 -7.38 -1.59 3.30
N ASP A 34 -8.25 -2.47 3.78
CA ASP A 34 -8.66 -2.46 5.19
C ASP A 34 -7.62 -3.19 6.05
N CYS A 35 -7.27 -2.57 7.18
CA CYS A 35 -6.45 -3.24 8.19
C CYS A 35 -7.17 -4.49 8.72
N SER A 36 -6.53 -5.65 8.59
CA SER A 36 -7.04 -6.94 9.09
C SER A 36 -7.19 -6.99 10.63
N VAL A 37 -6.64 -6.01 11.35
CA VAL A 37 -6.71 -5.93 12.82
C VAL A 37 -7.78 -4.94 13.29
N CYS A 38 -7.73 -3.70 12.81
CA CYS A 38 -8.60 -2.62 13.30
C CYS A 38 -9.73 -2.23 12.34
N CYS A 39 -9.86 -2.90 11.19
CA CYS A 39 -10.87 -2.62 10.17
C CYS A 39 -10.90 -1.15 9.71
N ALA A 40 -9.76 -0.48 9.73
CA ALA A 40 -9.63 0.90 9.26
C ALA A 40 -9.09 0.93 7.83
N PRO A 41 -9.62 1.80 6.96
CA PRO A 41 -9.17 1.93 5.58
C PRO A 41 -7.81 2.60 5.50
N ILE A 42 -6.84 1.93 4.89
CA ILE A 42 -5.50 2.44 4.61
C ILE A 42 -5.42 2.76 3.12
N LEU A 43 -5.02 3.98 2.78
CA LEU A 43 -4.81 4.40 1.40
C LEU A 43 -3.41 3.99 0.94
N PHE A 44 -3.35 3.17 -0.09
CA PHE A 44 -2.13 2.79 -0.81
C PHE A 44 -2.02 3.62 -2.07
N ILE A 45 -0.88 4.27 -2.25
CA ILE A 45 -0.58 5.14 -3.39
C ILE A 45 0.68 4.61 -4.06
N LEU A 46 0.53 4.05 -5.25
CA LEU A 46 1.63 3.68 -6.11
C LEU A 46 1.85 4.81 -7.11
N SER A 47 3.06 5.33 -7.14
CA SER A 47 3.49 6.38 -8.06
C SER A 47 4.86 6.02 -8.63
N GLU A 48 5.07 6.33 -9.90
CA GLU A 48 6.38 6.26 -10.54
C GLU A 48 7.13 7.58 -10.30
N ASP A 49 8.39 7.53 -9.89
CA ASP A 49 9.22 8.71 -9.72
C ASP A 49 9.85 9.20 -11.04
N GLU A 50 10.62 10.30 -11.01
CA GLU A 50 11.31 10.81 -12.21
C GLU A 50 12.42 9.89 -12.75
N ALA A 51 12.88 8.92 -11.96
CA ALA A 51 13.85 7.91 -12.36
C ALA A 51 13.20 6.66 -12.96
N GLY A 52 11.86 6.55 -12.93
CA GLY A 52 11.12 5.37 -13.36
C GLY A 52 11.08 4.27 -12.28
N GLU A 53 11.37 4.60 -11.03
CA GLU A 53 11.22 3.68 -9.90
C GLU A 53 9.81 3.76 -9.31
N MET A 54 9.24 2.60 -8.99
CA MET A 54 7.92 2.53 -8.37
C MET A 54 8.03 2.82 -6.86
N VAL A 55 7.37 3.88 -6.42
CA VAL A 55 7.29 4.31 -5.03
C VAL A 55 5.90 3.99 -4.48
N ILE A 56 5.87 3.40 -3.29
CA ILE A 56 4.65 3.04 -2.58
C ILE A 56 4.55 3.91 -1.33
N ASP A 57 3.50 4.72 -1.28
CA ASP A 57 3.15 5.57 -0.15
C ASP A 57 1.87 5.05 0.53
N ILE A 58 1.89 4.98 1.85
CA ILE A 58 0.72 4.63 2.67
C ILE A 58 0.23 5.84 3.44
N LYS A 59 -1.07 6.12 3.35
CA LYS A 59 -1.72 7.23 4.05
C LYS A 59 -2.98 6.77 4.78
N ARG A 60 -3.39 7.57 5.76
CA ARG A 60 -4.68 7.43 6.41
C ARG A 60 -5.73 8.14 5.55
N ASP A 61 -6.93 7.58 5.47
CA ASP A 61 -8.09 8.22 4.81
C ASP A 61 -8.59 9.46 5.58
N ASP A 62 -8.17 9.63 6.84
CA ASP A 62 -8.65 10.69 7.75
C ASP A 62 -7.96 12.07 7.54
N GLU A 63 -7.31 12.32 6.39
CA GLU A 63 -6.81 13.66 5.98
C GLU A 63 -7.33 14.10 4.61
#